data_AF-A0A5J4P852-F1
#
_entry.id   AF-A0A5J4P852-F1
#
_cell.length_a   1.000
_cell.length_b   1.000
_cell.length_c   1.000
_cell.angle_alpha   90.00
_cell.angle_beta   90.00
_cell.angle_gamma   90.00
#
_symmetry.space_group_name_H-M   'P 1'
#
loop_
_entity.id
_entity.type
_entity.pdbx_description
1 polymer ?
#
loop_
_entity_poly.entity_id
_entity_poly.type
_entity_poly.pdbx_seq_one_letter_code
_entity_poly.pdbx_strand_id
1 'polypeptide(L)' 'MQFSNNLAVIKTRPGYASGMAYDIDNRECRDILGTVAGDDTIILVLREKTKADAIRNFLSNIIPNV' A
#
# COMPACT_ATOMS: atom_id res chain seq x y z
N MET A 1 6.69 -4.37 4.55
CA MET A 1 5.72 -3.32 4.87
C MET A 1 5.57 -3.19 6.39
N GLN A 2 5.40 -1.98 6.90
CA GLN A 2 5.12 -1.70 8.32
C GLN A 2 3.76 -1.03 8.49
N PHE A 3 3.17 -1.13 9.69
CA PHE A 3 1.86 -0.57 10.01
C PHE A 3 1.93 0.30 11.26
N SER A 4 1.17 1.39 11.27
CA SER A 4 0.91 2.23 12.43
C SER A 4 -0.54 2.68 12.40
N ASN A 5 -1.39 2.05 13.22
CA ASN A 5 -2.84 2.23 13.18
C ASN A 5 -3.41 2.10 11.76
N ASN A 6 -3.99 3.17 11.23
CA ASN A 6 -4.59 3.24 9.90
C ASN A 6 -3.58 3.62 8.81
N LEU A 7 -2.28 3.57 9.08
CA LEU A 7 -1.23 3.79 8.08
C LEU A 7 -0.49 2.50 7.79
N ALA A 8 -0.25 2.24 6.51
CA ALA A 8 0.73 1.25 6.05
C ALA A 8 1.84 1.95 5.27
N VAL A 9 3.09 1.55 5.53
CA VAL A 9 4.27 2.10 4.87
C VAL A 9 4.96 0.99 4.08
N ILE A 10 5.08 1.20 2.78
CA ILE A 10 5.75 0.29 1.84
C ILE A 10 7.03 0.95 1.36
N LYS A 11 8.15 0.23 1.46
CA LYS A 11 9.42 0.62 0.84
C LYS A 11 9.50 0.00 -0.55
N THR A 12 9.92 0.78 -1.52
CA THR A 12 10.15 0.36 -2.90
C THR A 12 11.63 0.50 -3.25
N ARG A 13 11.99 0.15 -4.48
CA ARG A 13 13.27 0.60 -5.05
C ARG A 13 13.23 2.12 -5.25
N PRO A 14 14.37 2.82 -5.25
CA PRO A 14 14.43 4.25 -5.58
C PRO A 14 13.75 4.55 -6.92
N GLY A 15 12.86 5.54 -6.95
CA GLY A 15 12.07 5.92 -8.12
C GLY A 15 10.86 5.05 -8.47
N TYR A 16 10.55 4.00 -7.69
CA TYR A 16 9.45 3.06 -8.04
C TYR A 16 8.13 3.35 -7.32
N ALA A 17 8.11 4.24 -6.31
CA ALA A 17 6.94 4.42 -5.47
C ALA A 17 5.70 4.87 -6.27
N SER A 18 5.84 5.83 -7.19
CA SER A 18 4.71 6.33 -7.97
C SER A 18 4.07 5.27 -8.88
N GLY A 19 4.89 4.45 -9.56
CA GLY A 19 4.37 3.39 -10.43
C GLY A 19 3.64 2.30 -9.65
N MET A 20 4.19 1.91 -8.51
CA MET A 20 3.55 0.91 -7.64
C MET A 20 2.29 1.45 -6.96
N ALA A 21 2.25 2.73 -6.58
CA ALA A 21 1.05 3.38 -6.06
C ALA A 21 -0.07 3.39 -7.12
N TYR A 22 0.26 3.70 -8.38
CA TYR A 22 -0.68 3.62 -9.50
C TYR A 22 -1.29 2.22 -9.67
N ASP A 23 -0.46 1.16 -9.58
CA ASP A 23 -0.95 -0.22 -9.66
C ASP A 23 -1.88 -0.59 -8.48
N ILE A 24 -1.60 -0.06 -7.28
CA ILE A 24 -2.43 -0.25 -6.09
C ILE A 24 -3.79 0.47 -6.26
N ASP A 25 -3.77 1.73 -6.68
CA ASP A 25 -4.98 2.54 -6.84
C ASP A 25 -5.92 1.95 -7.91
N ASN A 26 -5.37 1.46 -9.02
CA ASN A 26 -6.15 0.85 -10.11
C ASN A 26 -6.83 -0.48 -9.75
N ARG A 27 -6.45 -1.11 -8.63
CA ARG A 27 -7.03 -2.37 -8.16
C ARG A 27 -8.22 -2.16 -7.20
N GLU A 28 -8.55 -0.91 -6.88
CA GLU A 28 -9.75 -0.48 -6.13
C GLU A 28 -10.01 -1.26 -4.83
N CYS A 29 -9.01 -1.30 -3.92
CA CYS A 29 -9.20 -1.92 -2.61
C CYS A 29 -10.13 -1.10 -1.71
N ARG A 30 -11.26 -1.66 -1.29
CA ARG A 30 -12.23 -0.99 -0.40
C ARG A 30 -11.68 -0.62 0.99
N ASP A 31 -10.63 -1.31 1.42
CA ASP A 31 -9.98 -1.11 2.73
C ASP A 31 -8.90 -0.02 2.69
N ILE A 32 -8.53 0.47 1.50
CA ILE A 32 -7.56 1.55 1.30
C ILE A 32 -8.34 2.81 0.90
N LEU A 33 -8.19 3.88 1.67
CA LEU A 33 -8.78 5.20 1.38
C LEU A 33 -7.99 5.96 0.32
N GLY A 34 -6.70 5.72 0.23
CA GLY A 34 -5.83 6.29 -0.81
C GLY A 34 -4.35 6.04 -0.54
N THR A 35 -3.52 6.46 -1.50
CA THR A 35 -2.07 6.33 -1.43
C THR A 35 -1.38 7.68 -1.59
N VAL A 36 -0.20 7.82 -0.98
CA VAL A 36 0.73 8.94 -1.20
C VAL A 36 2.09 8.35 -1.53
N ALA A 37 2.55 8.58 -2.76
CA ALA A 37 3.84 8.11 -3.22
C ALA A 37 4.91 9.20 -3.06
N GLY A 38 6.04 8.83 -2.45
CA GLY A 38 7.29 9.58 -2.51
C GLY A 38 8.17 9.07 -3.66
N ASP A 39 9.48 8.96 -3.42
CA ASP A 39 10.44 8.35 -4.36
C ASP A 39 10.57 6.83 -4.16
N ASP A 40 10.89 6.42 -2.93
CA ASP A 40 11.17 5.03 -2.55
C ASP A 40 10.22 4.49 -1.46
N THR A 41 9.15 5.25 -1.18
CA THR A 41 8.23 4.99 -0.07
C THR A 41 6.80 5.34 -0.48
N ILE A 42 5.85 4.47 -0.14
CA ILE A 42 4.41 4.71 -0.30
C ILE A 42 3.78 4.68 1.08
N ILE A 43 2.93 5.67 1.36
CA ILE A 43 2.02 5.66 2.50
C ILE A 43 0.63 5.28 1.99
N LEU A 44 0.07 4.22 2.57
CA LEU A 44 -1.33 3.83 2.40
C LEU A 44 -2.12 4.36 3.59
N VAL A 45 -3.21 5.06 3.31
CA VAL A 45 -4.21 5.41 4.33
C VAL A 45 -5.30 4.34 4.29
N LEU A 46 -5.44 3.60 5.37
CA LEU A 46 -6.39 2.50 5.51
C LEU A 46 -7.69 3.01 6.13
N ARG A 47 -8.81 2.36 5.80
CA ARG A 47 -10.08 2.61 6.48
C ARG A 47 -9.99 2.12 7.92
N GLU A 48 -10.67 2.81 8.84
CA GLU A 48 -10.69 2.43 10.25
C GLU A 48 -11.08 0.96 10.46
N LYS A 49 -10.43 0.31 11.43
CA LYS A 49 -10.61 -1.12 11.77
C LYS A 49 -10.19 -2.12 10.70
N THR A 50 -9.51 -1.68 9.64
CA THR A 50 -8.88 -2.57 8.65
C THR A 50 -7.85 -3.47 9.33
N LYS A 51 -7.86 -4.77 9.01
CA LYS A 51 -6.86 -5.72 9.50
C LYS A 51 -5.63 -5.71 8.59
N ALA A 52 -4.44 -5.64 9.19
CA ALA A 52 -3.18 -5.63 8.44
C ALA A 52 -3.05 -6.82 7.47
N ASP A 53 -3.56 -8.00 7.84
CA ASP A 53 -3.48 -9.20 6.99
C ASP A 53 -4.38 -9.11 5.75
N ALA A 54 -5.50 -8.38 5.82
CA ALA A 54 -6.33 -8.13 4.63
C ALA A 54 -5.53 -7.30 3.61
N ILE A 55 -4.78 -6.30 4.08
CA ILE A 55 -3.92 -5.47 3.23
C ILE A 55 -2.74 -6.27 2.67
N ARG A 56 -2.09 -7.12 3.47
CA ARG A 56 -1.03 -8.00 2.97
C ARG A 56 -1.54 -8.93 1.87
N ASN A 57 -2.67 -9.58 2.10
CA ASN A 57 -3.28 -10.49 1.13
C ASN A 57 -3.71 -9.78 -0.15
N PHE A 58 -4.18 -8.54 -0.07
CA PHE A 58 -4.49 -7.74 -1.24
C PHE A 58 -3.20 -7.42 -2.04
N LEU A 59 -2.18 -6.90 -1.35
CA LEU A 59 -0.94 -6.45 -1.98
C LEU A 59 -0.11 -7.59 -2.56
N SER A 60 -0.20 -8.82 -2.05
CA SER A 60 0.52 -9.97 -2.62
C SER A 60 0.11 -10.29 -4.07
N ASN A 61 -1.07 -9.83 -4.50
CA ASN A 61 -1.55 -9.95 -5.89
C ASN A 61 -1.00 -8.87 -6.84
N ILE A 62 -0.26 -7.91 -6.31
CA ILE A 62 0.26 -6.73 -7.02
C ILE A 62 1.78 -6.71 -6.93
N ILE A 63 2.31 -6.91 -5.73
CA ILE A 63 3.73 -6.85 -5.42
C ILE A 63 4.18 -8.26 -4.99
N PRO A 64 4.92 -8.98 -5.83
CA PRO A 64 5.42 -10.30 -5.46
C PRO A 64 6.32 -10.20 -4.22
N ASN A 65 6.05 -11.05 -3.22
CA ASN A 65 6.80 -11.15 -1.94
C ASN A 65 6.57 -10.03 -0.91
N VAL A 66 5.38 -9.41 -0.90
CA VAL A 66 4.92 -8.50 0.19
C VAL A 66 4.14 -9.24 1.28
#